data_AF-B4R5J0-F1
#
_entry.id   AF-B4R5J0-F1
#
_cell.length_a   1.000
_cell.length_b   1.000
_cell.length_c   1.000
_cell.angle_alpha   90.00
_cell.angle_beta   90.00
_cell.angle_gamma   90.00
#
_symmetry.space_group_name_H-M   'P 1'
#
loop_
_entity.id
_entity.type
_entity.pdbx_description
1 polymer ?
#
loop_
_entity_poly.entity_id
_entity_poly.type
_entity_poly.pdbx_seq_one_letter_code
_entity_poly.pdbx_strand_id
1 'polypeptide(L)'
;MSKIGINGFGRIGRLVLRAAIDKGANVVAVNDPFIDVNYMVYLFKFDSTHGRFKGTVAAEGGFLVVNGQKITVFSERDPANINWASAGAEYIVESTGVFTTIDKASTHLKGGAKKVIISAPSADAPMFVCGVNLDAYKPDMKINNII
;
A
#
# COMPACT_ATOMS: atom_id res chain seq x y z
N MET A 1 -3.09 15.90 3.76
CA MET A 1 -3.75 14.58 3.65
C MET A 1 -2.67 13.55 3.37
N SER A 2 -2.59 12.47 4.12
CA SER A 2 -1.51 11.49 4.01
C SER A 2 -1.51 10.81 2.64
N LYS A 3 -0.37 10.80 1.94
CA LYS A 3 -0.19 10.14 0.64
C LYS A 3 0.29 8.71 0.86
N ILE A 4 -0.52 7.75 0.44
CA ILE A 4 -0.34 6.33 0.73
C ILE A 4 0.26 5.63 -0.49
N GLY A 5 1.27 4.80 -0.26
CA GLY A 5 1.76 3.80 -1.19
C GLY A 5 1.38 2.40 -0.71
N ILE A 6 1.17 1.46 -1.64
CA ILE A 6 0.85 0.07 -1.31
C ILE A 6 1.88 -0.85 -1.96
N ASN A 7 2.60 -1.64 -1.17
CA ASN A 7 3.47 -2.71 -1.67
C ASN A 7 2.73 -4.06 -1.59
N GLY A 8 2.59 -4.73 -2.73
CA GLY A 8 1.81 -5.95 -2.89
C GLY A 8 0.33 -5.67 -3.18
N PHE A 9 -0.12 -5.95 -4.40
CA PHE A 9 -1.50 -5.72 -4.84
C PHE A 9 -2.39 -6.97 -4.71
N GLY A 10 -2.17 -7.70 -3.61
CA GLY A 10 -2.90 -8.90 -3.21
C GLY A 10 -4.25 -8.59 -2.56
N ARG A 11 -4.77 -9.53 -1.76
CA ARG A 11 -6.07 -9.36 -1.07
C ARG A 11 -6.09 -8.11 -0.19
N ILE A 12 -5.11 -7.96 0.70
CA ILE A 12 -5.04 -6.83 1.62
C ILE A 12 -4.82 -5.52 0.85
N GLY A 13 -3.83 -5.44 -0.03
CA GLY A 13 -3.56 -4.23 -0.82
C GLY A 13 -4.77 -3.71 -1.61
N ARG A 14 -5.53 -4.59 -2.27
CA ARG A 14 -6.74 -4.19 -3.00
C ARG A 14 -7.86 -3.70 -2.06
N LEU A 15 -8.04 -4.34 -0.92
CA LEU A 15 -9.05 -3.92 0.07
C LEU A 15 -8.67 -2.62 0.76
N VAL A 16 -7.39 -2.39 1.02
CA VAL A 16 -6.87 -1.10 1.49
C VAL A 16 -7.17 0.00 0.49
N LEU A 17 -6.93 -0.24 -0.81
CA LEU A 17 -7.29 0.75 -1.84
C LEU A 17 -8.82 1.01 -1.88
N ARG A 18 -9.66 -0.03 -1.80
CA ARG A 18 -11.13 0.14 -1.74
C ARG A 18 -11.55 0.97 -0.52
N ALA A 19 -11.03 0.66 0.66
CA ALA A 19 -11.34 1.37 1.89
C ALA A 19 -10.82 2.81 1.87
N ALA A 20 -9.62 3.04 1.31
CA ALA A 20 -9.06 4.37 1.16
C ALA A 20 -9.96 5.26 0.29
N ILE A 21 -10.46 4.74 -0.84
CA ILE A 21 -11.40 5.47 -1.71
C ILE A 21 -12.69 5.82 -0.96
N ASP A 22 -13.28 4.86 -0.24
CA ASP A 22 -14.52 5.07 0.53
C ASP A 22 -14.36 6.13 1.63
N LYS A 23 -13.17 6.17 2.26
CA LYS A 23 -12.85 7.12 3.33
C LYS A 23 -12.24 8.44 2.84
N GLY A 24 -12.04 8.60 1.53
CA GLY A 24 -11.40 9.78 0.95
C GLY A 24 -9.90 9.92 1.27
N ALA A 25 -9.22 8.82 1.59
CA ALA A 25 -7.77 8.77 1.74
C ALA A 25 -7.07 8.69 0.37
N ASN A 26 -5.86 9.24 0.30
CA ASN A 26 -5.17 9.45 -0.97
C ASN A 26 -4.12 8.36 -1.23
N VAL A 27 -4.46 7.35 -2.03
CA VAL A 27 -3.49 6.37 -2.55
C VAL A 27 -2.88 6.91 -3.84
N VAL A 28 -1.56 7.07 -3.86
CA VAL A 28 -0.84 7.69 -4.99
C VAL A 28 0.07 6.71 -5.73
N ALA A 29 0.38 5.57 -5.12
CA ALA A 29 1.23 4.55 -5.75
C ALA A 29 0.89 3.12 -5.32
N VAL A 30 1.11 2.18 -6.23
CA VAL A 30 1.06 0.73 -6.01
C VAL A 30 2.32 0.10 -6.59
N ASN A 31 2.88 -0.89 -5.90
CA ASN A 31 3.94 -1.75 -6.44
C ASN A 31 3.51 -3.22 -6.42
N ASP A 32 3.62 -3.90 -7.56
CA ASP A 32 3.59 -5.36 -7.61
C ASP A 32 4.39 -5.86 -8.84
N PRO A 33 5.47 -6.64 -8.65
CA PRO A 33 6.29 -7.12 -9.77
C PRO A 33 5.67 -8.30 -10.54
N PHE A 34 4.53 -8.83 -10.10
CA PHE A 34 3.89 -10.00 -10.70
C PHE A 34 2.55 -9.68 -11.39
N ILE A 35 2.09 -8.44 -11.29
CA ILE A 35 0.77 -8.02 -11.78
C ILE A 35 0.96 -6.76 -12.63
N ASP A 36 0.70 -6.84 -13.93
CA ASP A 36 0.70 -5.66 -14.79
C ASP A 36 -0.57 -4.80 -14.57
N VAL A 37 -0.53 -3.54 -15.02
CA VAL A 37 -1.63 -2.58 -14.79
C VAL A 37 -2.99 -3.04 -15.35
N ASN A 38 -3.03 -3.72 -16.49
CA ASN A 38 -4.29 -4.22 -17.05
C ASN A 38 -4.84 -5.35 -16.18
N TYR A 39 -3.97 -6.21 -15.65
CA TYR A 39 -4.37 -7.23 -14.72
C TYR A 39 -4.79 -6.65 -13.36
N MET A 40 -4.13 -5.59 -12.88
CA MET A 40 -4.57 -4.84 -11.69
C MET A 40 -5.99 -4.30 -11.85
N VAL A 41 -6.33 -3.74 -13.03
CA VAL A 41 -7.70 -3.27 -13.34
C VAL A 41 -8.70 -4.41 -13.20
N TYR A 42 -8.41 -5.57 -13.78
CA TYR A 42 -9.28 -6.75 -13.69
C TYR A 42 -9.47 -7.20 -12.23
N LEU A 43 -8.37 -7.41 -11.50
CA LEU A 43 -8.38 -7.88 -10.11
C LEU A 43 -9.05 -6.90 -9.15
N PHE A 44 -8.96 -5.60 -9.43
CA PHE A 44 -9.61 -4.58 -8.62
C PHE A 44 -11.11 -4.49 -8.94
N LYS A 45 -11.48 -4.59 -10.23
CA LYS A 45 -12.86 -4.53 -10.70
C LYS A 45 -13.71 -5.70 -10.22
N PHE A 46 -13.14 -6.91 -10.25
CA PHE A 46 -13.85 -8.15 -9.89
C PHE A 46 -13.23 -8.79 -8.66
N ASP A 47 -14.00 -8.82 -7.57
CA ASP A 47 -13.60 -9.51 -6.34
C ASP A 47 -14.66 -10.56 -5.97
N SER A 48 -14.26 -11.81 -5.80
CA SER A 48 -15.17 -12.92 -5.51
C SER A 48 -15.78 -12.87 -4.11
N THR A 49 -15.16 -12.14 -3.17
CA THR A 49 -15.61 -12.05 -1.77
C THR A 49 -16.45 -10.80 -1.55
N HIS A 50 -15.99 -9.66 -2.07
CA HIS A 50 -16.62 -8.35 -1.83
C HIS A 50 -17.40 -7.82 -3.05
N GLY A 51 -17.54 -8.64 -4.08
CA GLY A 51 -18.24 -8.29 -5.31
C GLY A 51 -17.51 -7.26 -6.18
N ARG A 52 -18.24 -6.78 -7.19
CA ARG A 52 -17.71 -5.82 -8.17
C ARG A 52 -17.44 -4.46 -7.53
N PHE A 53 -16.34 -3.84 -7.92
CA PHE A 53 -16.09 -2.45 -7.58
C PHE A 53 -17.16 -1.55 -8.22
N LYS A 54 -17.77 -0.66 -7.44
CA LYS A 54 -18.91 0.17 -7.88
C LYS A 54 -18.47 1.42 -8.68
N GLY A 55 -17.20 1.81 -8.55
CA GLY A 55 -16.63 2.95 -9.27
C GLY A 55 -16.04 2.58 -10.62
N THR A 56 -15.29 3.51 -11.20
CA THR A 56 -14.55 3.28 -12.45
C THR A 56 -13.12 2.87 -12.15
N VAL A 57 -12.59 1.93 -12.93
CA VAL A 57 -11.19 1.55 -12.91
C VAL A 57 -10.72 1.27 -14.33
N ALA A 58 -9.58 1.86 -14.71
CA ALA A 58 -8.99 1.77 -16.03
C ALA A 58 -7.45 1.82 -15.96
N ALA A 59 -6.79 1.43 -17.03
CA ALA A 59 -5.36 1.63 -17.22
C ALA A 59 -5.15 2.74 -18.24
N GLU A 60 -4.37 3.77 -17.89
CA GLU A 60 -4.07 4.88 -18.80
C GLU A 60 -2.60 5.25 -18.70
N GLY A 61 -1.84 5.07 -19.79
CA GLY A 61 -0.44 5.51 -19.86
C GLY A 61 0.46 4.88 -18.77
N GLY A 62 0.21 3.65 -18.37
CA GLY A 62 0.93 2.96 -17.29
C GLY A 62 0.43 3.28 -15.87
N PHE A 63 -0.55 4.17 -15.73
CA PHE A 63 -1.20 4.46 -14.46
C PHE A 63 -2.44 3.60 -14.24
N LEU A 64 -2.69 3.23 -12.99
CA LEU A 64 -3.98 2.72 -12.57
C LEU A 64 -4.88 3.92 -12.28
N VAL A 65 -5.98 4.06 -13.01
CA VAL A 65 -6.92 5.17 -12.85
C VAL A 65 -8.17 4.68 -12.15
N VAL A 66 -8.45 5.19 -10.96
CA VAL A 66 -9.63 4.80 -10.16
C VAL A 66 -10.46 6.04 -9.86
N ASN A 67 -11.73 6.05 -10.28
CA ASN A 67 -12.62 7.21 -10.16
C ASN A 67 -12.00 8.52 -10.70
N GLY A 68 -11.22 8.43 -11.79
CA GLY A 68 -10.52 9.55 -12.40
C GLY A 68 -9.19 9.95 -11.73
N GLN A 69 -8.84 9.35 -10.59
CA GLN A 69 -7.56 9.57 -9.92
C GLN A 69 -6.48 8.66 -10.49
N LYS A 70 -5.35 9.25 -10.91
CA LYS A 70 -4.17 8.50 -11.37
C LYS A 70 -3.35 8.01 -10.18
N ILE A 71 -3.01 6.73 -10.20
CA ILE A 71 -2.14 6.04 -9.24
C ILE A 71 -0.93 5.52 -10.01
N THR A 72 0.26 5.90 -9.58
CA THR A 72 1.52 5.42 -10.17
C THR A 72 1.68 3.93 -9.91
N VAL A 73 2.03 3.16 -10.95
CA VAL A 73 2.28 1.73 -10.84
C VAL A 73 3.78 1.47 -10.97
N PHE A 74 4.33 0.74 -10.00
CA PHE A 74 5.68 0.21 -10.02
C PHE A 74 5.63 -1.32 -10.11
N SER A 75 6.72 -1.93 -10.60
CA SER A 75 6.85 -3.39 -10.72
C SER A 75 8.23 -3.87 -10.26
N GLU A 76 8.67 -3.36 -9.11
CA GLU A 76 9.96 -3.69 -8.52
C GLU A 76 9.85 -4.86 -7.55
N ARG A 77 10.84 -5.77 -7.60
CA ARG A 77 10.95 -6.90 -6.65
C ARG A 77 11.66 -6.51 -5.36
N ASP A 78 12.67 -5.66 -5.47
CA ASP A 78 13.39 -5.14 -4.33
C ASP A 78 12.68 -3.85 -3.86
N PRO A 79 12.17 -3.79 -2.62
CA PRO A 79 11.51 -2.60 -2.13
C PRO A 79 12.40 -1.36 -2.06
N ALA A 80 13.73 -1.54 -2.05
CA ALA A 80 14.69 -0.45 -2.10
C ALA A 80 14.69 0.30 -3.45
N ASN A 81 14.26 -0.35 -4.53
CA ASN A 81 14.23 0.24 -5.88
C ASN A 81 12.93 0.99 -6.17
N ILE A 82 11.91 0.84 -5.31
CA ILE A 82 10.63 1.52 -5.52
C ILE A 82 10.81 3.00 -5.21
N ASN A 83 10.75 3.85 -6.24
CA ASN A 83 10.87 5.29 -6.09
C ASN A 83 9.56 5.94 -5.61
N TRP A 84 9.21 5.71 -4.36
CA TRP A 84 8.02 6.28 -3.72
C TRP A 84 7.97 7.81 -3.77
N ALA A 85 9.12 8.46 -3.63
CA ALA A 85 9.24 9.92 -3.68
C ALA A 85 8.74 10.49 -5.01
N SER A 86 8.98 9.81 -6.13
CA SER A 86 8.52 10.27 -7.45
C SER A 86 7.00 10.33 -7.58
N ALA A 87 6.27 9.47 -6.86
CA ALA A 87 4.81 9.51 -6.75
C ALA A 87 4.32 10.34 -5.54
N GLY A 88 5.23 10.79 -4.68
CA GLY A 88 4.93 11.47 -3.42
C GLY A 88 4.32 10.56 -2.35
N ALA A 89 4.51 9.25 -2.42
CA ALA A 89 4.02 8.32 -1.41
C ALA A 89 4.87 8.42 -0.13
N GLU A 90 4.23 8.66 1.01
CA GLU A 90 4.90 8.89 2.30
C GLU A 90 4.66 7.76 3.30
N TYR A 91 3.45 7.21 3.32
CA TYR A 91 3.04 6.13 4.21
C TYR A 91 2.83 4.87 3.38
N ILE A 92 3.67 3.86 3.60
CA ILE A 92 3.64 2.63 2.81
C ILE A 92 2.93 1.54 3.59
N VAL A 93 1.92 0.94 2.96
CA VAL A 93 1.33 -0.31 3.43
C VAL A 93 2.12 -1.47 2.83
N GLU A 94 2.86 -2.17 3.68
CA GLU A 94 3.59 -3.38 3.31
C GLU A 94 2.64 -4.59 3.44
N SER A 95 2.16 -5.08 2.30
CA SER A 95 1.16 -6.15 2.20
C SER A 95 1.55 -7.29 1.27
N THR A 96 2.85 -7.45 1.01
CA THR A 96 3.41 -8.61 0.31
C THR A 96 3.45 -9.86 1.21
N GLY A 97 3.58 -9.65 2.53
CA GLY A 97 3.80 -10.72 3.51
C GLY A 97 5.24 -11.25 3.58
N VAL A 98 6.18 -10.69 2.80
CA VAL A 98 7.58 -11.13 2.74
C VAL A 98 8.50 -10.23 3.58
N PHE A 99 8.18 -8.94 3.68
CA PHE A 99 8.99 -7.92 4.34
C PHE A 99 8.42 -7.54 5.72
N THR A 100 8.32 -8.52 6.62
CA THR A 100 7.63 -8.38 7.91
C THR A 100 8.53 -8.05 9.11
N THR A 101 9.83 -7.84 8.91
CA THR A 101 10.75 -7.38 9.96
C THR A 101 11.09 -5.90 9.78
N ILE A 102 11.56 -5.23 10.85
CA ILE A 102 12.00 -3.82 10.78
C ILE A 102 13.02 -3.65 9.66
N ASP A 103 14.06 -4.48 9.63
CA ASP A 103 15.14 -4.37 8.65
C ASP A 103 14.63 -4.48 7.22
N LYS A 104 13.77 -5.47 6.96
CA LYS A 104 13.21 -5.70 5.62
C LYS A 104 12.28 -4.57 5.19
N ALA A 105 11.35 -4.17 6.04
CA ALA A 105 10.41 -3.09 5.76
C ALA A 105 11.11 -1.72 5.65
N SER A 106 12.24 -1.51 6.36
CA SER A 106 13.01 -0.27 6.31
C SER A 106 13.58 0.05 4.92
N THR A 107 13.69 -0.95 4.04
CA THR A 107 14.18 -0.77 2.66
C THR A 107 13.32 0.21 1.87
N HIS A 108 12.02 0.31 2.14
CA HIS A 108 11.15 1.32 1.55
C HIS A 108 11.55 2.77 1.85
N LEU A 109 12.23 3.00 2.98
CA LEU A 109 12.70 4.34 3.35
C LEU A 109 13.75 4.86 2.36
N LYS A 110 14.50 3.95 1.71
CA LYS A 110 15.45 4.31 0.64
C LYS A 110 14.75 4.91 -0.58
N GLY A 111 13.53 4.46 -0.86
CA GLY A 111 12.66 4.98 -1.91
C GLY A 111 11.99 6.33 -1.59
N GLY A 112 12.22 6.88 -0.39
CA GLY A 112 11.67 8.16 0.07
C GLY A 112 10.39 8.04 0.90
N ALA A 113 10.00 6.83 1.30
CA ALA A 113 8.93 6.65 2.28
C ALA A 113 9.30 7.29 3.64
N LYS A 114 8.31 7.84 4.34
CA LYS A 114 8.47 8.37 5.70
C LYS A 114 8.14 7.32 6.77
N LYS A 115 7.11 6.52 6.51
CA LYS A 115 6.59 5.49 7.43
C LYS A 115 6.21 4.23 6.67
N VAL A 116 6.33 3.09 7.32
CA VAL A 116 5.89 1.79 6.80
C VAL A 116 5.01 1.10 7.83
N ILE A 117 3.85 0.63 7.38
CA ILE A 117 2.87 -0.12 8.14
C ILE A 117 2.84 -1.53 7.57
N ILE A 118 3.34 -2.50 8.35
CA ILE A 118 3.33 -3.92 8.00
C ILE A 118 1.94 -4.47 8.30
N SER A 119 1.29 -5.06 7.30
CA SER A 119 -0.09 -5.58 7.40
C SER A 119 -0.18 -7.04 7.89
N ALA A 120 0.87 -7.54 8.51
CA ALA A 120 0.97 -8.88 9.08
C ALA A 120 1.85 -8.85 10.34
N PRO A 121 1.65 -9.78 11.29
CA PRO A 121 2.46 -9.83 12.52
C PRO A 121 3.95 -9.76 12.23
N SER A 122 4.65 -8.96 13.02
CA SER A 122 6.09 -8.76 12.92
C SER A 122 6.80 -9.41 14.11
N ALA A 123 7.99 -9.92 13.87
CA ALA A 123 8.82 -10.50 14.94
C ALA A 123 9.47 -9.42 15.82
N ASP A 124 9.67 -8.20 15.29
CA ASP A 124 10.49 -7.16 15.90
C ASP A 124 9.87 -5.75 15.82
N ALA A 125 8.89 -5.50 14.93
CA ALA A 125 8.22 -4.21 14.84
C ALA A 125 7.12 -4.07 15.91
N PRO A 126 6.95 -2.87 16.50
CA PRO A 126 5.85 -2.63 17.44
C PRO A 126 4.50 -2.81 16.76
N MET A 127 3.60 -3.55 17.43
CA MET A 127 2.25 -3.86 16.94
C MET A 127 1.21 -3.02 17.65
N PHE A 128 0.32 -2.42 16.87
CA PHE A 128 -0.78 -1.59 17.34
C PHE A 128 -2.11 -2.14 16.86
N VAL A 129 -3.10 -2.13 17.75
CA VAL A 129 -4.47 -2.48 17.45
C VAL A 129 -5.34 -1.26 17.73
N CYS A 130 -6.06 -0.82 16.71
CA CYS A 130 -6.94 0.35 16.81
C CYS A 130 -7.97 0.15 17.92
N GLY A 131 -8.02 1.09 18.88
CA GLY A 131 -8.92 1.02 20.03
C GLY A 131 -8.41 0.20 21.22
N VAL A 132 -7.20 -0.36 21.16
CA VAL A 132 -6.59 -1.12 22.27
C VAL A 132 -5.36 -0.42 22.84
N ASN A 133 -4.33 -0.17 22.01
CA ASN A 133 -3.03 0.32 22.46
C ASN A 133 -2.42 1.38 21.51
N LEU A 134 -3.26 2.07 20.73
CA LEU A 134 -2.81 3.05 19.75
C LEU A 134 -2.16 4.29 20.39
N ASP A 135 -2.47 4.56 21.66
CA ASP A 135 -1.86 5.59 22.50
C ASP A 135 -0.36 5.36 22.79
N ALA A 136 0.10 4.11 22.68
CA ALA A 136 1.52 3.79 22.80
C ALA A 136 2.34 4.15 21.54
N TYR A 137 1.69 4.54 20.44
CA TYR A 137 2.37 4.96 19.21
C TYR A 137 3.17 6.23 19.44
N LYS A 138 4.45 6.22 19.02
CA LYS A 138 5.30 7.40 19.04
C LYS A 138 5.58 7.90 17.61
N PRO A 139 5.45 9.21 17.33
CA PRO A 139 5.65 9.76 15.98
C PRO A 139 7.04 9.53 15.36
N ASP A 140 8.04 9.14 16.12
CA ASP A 140 9.38 8.78 15.65
C ASP A 140 9.46 7.32 15.12
N MET A 141 8.53 6.45 15.50
CA MET A 141 8.46 5.05 15.06
C MET A 141 8.21 4.96 13.55
N LYS A 142 9.25 4.66 12.76
CA LYS A 142 9.17 4.65 11.29
C LYS A 142 8.51 3.41 10.74
N ILE A 143 8.76 2.26 11.37
CA ILE A 143 8.23 0.97 10.99
C ILE A 143 7.36 0.47 12.13
N ASN A 144 6.15 0.08 11.82
CA ASN A 144 5.20 -0.47 12.77
C ASN A 144 4.26 -1.44 12.07
N ASN A 145 3.52 -2.19 12.85
CA ASN A 145 2.44 -3.03 12.40
C ASN A 145 1.13 -2.47 12.96
N ILE A 146 0.09 -2.43 12.13
CA ILE A 146 -1.27 -2.15 12.57
C ILE A 146 -2.14 -3.33 12.16
N ILE A 147 -2.81 -3.93 13.14
CA ILE A 147 -3.75 -5.05 12.97
C ILE A 147 -5.17 -4.57 13.31
#